data_AF-A0A1G0WT17-F1
#
_entry.id   AF-A0A1G0WT17-F1
#
_cell.length_a   1.000
_cell.length_b   1.000
_cell.length_c   1.000
_cell.angle_alpha   90.00
_cell.angle_beta   90.00
_cell.angle_gamma   90.00
#
_symmetry.space_group_name_H-M   'P 1'
#
loop_
_entity.id
_entity.type
_entity.pdbx_description
1 polymer ?
#
loop_
_entity_poly.entity_id
_entity_poly.type
_entity_poly.pdbx_seq_one_letter_code
_entity_poly.pdbx_strand_id
1 'polypeptide(L)'
;MKKGQILIGIIIIASLFIGLFLGRNCTDKVRIVKDREVIRDTVIKEIKLPPVRIVKAKPVIKIIRDTVIETKPFVASLDTIAKDDTVKMQYEFPENYFSLEVMRKPDSVKFEKLTVIEKTTQDGNWWEKPSYFTGGALIGIIIGLIISK
;
A
#
# COMPACT_ATOMS: atom_id res chain seq x y z
N MET A 1 21.47 -16.80 -60.11
CA MET A 1 21.28 -17.71 -58.94
C MET A 1 20.69 -19.04 -59.42
N LYS A 2 21.30 -20.17 -59.05
CA LYS A 2 20.86 -21.50 -59.49
C LYS A 2 19.46 -21.78 -58.93
N LYS A 3 18.49 -22.16 -59.78
CA LYS A 3 17.08 -22.44 -59.41
C LYS A 3 16.93 -23.32 -58.15
N GLY A 4 17.90 -24.18 -57.87
CA GLY A 4 17.95 -25.00 -56.66
C GLY A 4 18.06 -24.22 -55.34
N GLN A 5 18.76 -23.08 -55.30
CA GLN A 5 18.88 -22.28 -54.06
C GLN A 5 17.56 -21.56 -53.71
N ILE A 6 16.78 -21.17 -54.72
CA ILE A 6 15.46 -20.57 -54.53
C ILE A 6 14.46 -21.63 -54.03
N LEU A 7 14.54 -22.85 -54.55
CA LEU A 7 13.68 -23.95 -54.12
C LEU A 7 13.93 -24.34 -52.65
N ILE A 8 15.19 -24.37 -52.22
CA ILE A 8 15.58 -24.65 -50.83
C ILE A 8 15.04 -23.56 -49.89
N GLY A 9 15.13 -22.28 -50.28
CA GLY A 9 14.58 -21.17 -49.50
C GLY A 9 13.06 -21.29 -49.31
N ILE A 10 12.32 -21.67 -50.36
CA ILE A 10 10.87 -21.87 -50.28
C ILE A 10 10.51 -23.04 -49.35
N ILE A 11 11.27 -24.14 -49.39
CA ILE A 11 11.03 -25.31 -48.54
C ILE A 11 11.25 -24.96 -47.06
N ILE A 12 12.29 -24.18 -46.73
CA ILE A 12 12.58 -23.76 -45.35
C ILE A 12 11.47 -22.84 -44.82
N ILE A 13 10.94 -21.95 -45.66
CA ILE A 13 9.86 -21.05 -45.24
C ILE A 13 8.54 -21.83 -45.09
N ALA A 14 8.27 -22.78 -45.97
CA ALA A 14 7.09 -23.64 -45.88
C ALA A 14 7.12 -24.53 -44.62
N SER A 15 8.28 -25.09 -44.26
CA SER A 15 8.41 -25.90 -43.04
C SER A 15 8.26 -25.07 -41.77
N LEU A 16 8.74 -23.81 -41.77
CA LEU A 16 8.53 -22.86 -40.67
C LEU A 16 7.04 -22.50 -40.50
N PHE A 17 6.32 -22.32 -41.61
CA PHE A 17 4.89 -22.00 -41.60
C PHE A 17 4.04 -23.18 -41.12
N ILE A 18 4.39 -24.40 -41.54
CA ILE A 18 3.75 -25.64 -41.07
C ILE A 18 4.00 -25.84 -39.58
N GLY A 19 5.23 -25.60 -39.10
CA GLY A 19 5.56 -25.67 -37.67
C GLY A 19 4.78 -24.67 -36.82
N LEU A 20 4.62 -23.42 -37.30
CA LEU A 20 3.80 -22.39 -36.67
C LEU A 20 2.29 -22.74 -36.67
N PHE A 21 1.80 -23.31 -37.77
CA PHE A 21 0.39 -23.70 -37.90
C PHE A 21 0.04 -24.88 -36.98
N LEU A 22 0.91 -25.89 -36.91
CA LEU A 22 0.78 -27.01 -35.97
C LEU A 22 0.92 -26.57 -34.52
N GLY A 23 1.84 -25.64 -34.22
CA GLY A 23 2.02 -25.07 -32.88
C GLY A 23 0.78 -24.31 -32.38
N ARG A 24 0.03 -23.68 -33.29
CA ARG A 24 -1.21 -22.95 -32.97
C ARG A 24 -2.38 -23.88 -32.58
N ASN A 25 -2.43 -25.08 -33.13
CA ASN A 25 -3.43 -26.10 -32.77
C ASN A 25 -3.07 -26.88 -31.50
N CYS A 26 -1.80 -26.86 -31.09
CA CYS A 26 -1.30 -27.54 -29.90
C CYS A 26 -1.26 -26.63 -28.65
N THR A 27 -1.59 -25.35 -28.80
CA THR A 27 -1.72 -24.45 -27.64
C THR A 27 -3.10 -24.66 -27.05
N ASP A 28 -3.20 -25.64 -26.14
CA ASP A 28 -4.33 -25.76 -25.23
C ASP A 28 -4.65 -24.38 -24.67
N LYS A 29 -5.95 -24.07 -24.64
CA LYS A 29 -6.50 -22.81 -24.14
C LYS A 29 -5.83 -22.50 -22.82
N VAL A 30 -4.81 -21.64 -22.84
CA VAL A 30 -4.13 -21.18 -21.63
C VAL A 30 -5.22 -20.49 -20.85
N ARG A 31 -5.75 -21.17 -19.84
CA ARG A 31 -6.68 -20.58 -18.90
C ARG A 31 -5.88 -19.44 -18.29
N ILE A 32 -6.22 -18.22 -18.68
CA ILE A 32 -5.77 -17.01 -18.01
C ILE A 32 -6.35 -17.15 -16.60
N VAL A 33 -5.57 -17.71 -15.69
CA VAL A 33 -5.87 -17.64 -14.28
C VAL A 33 -5.69 -16.17 -13.98
N LYS A 34 -6.81 -15.44 -13.91
CA LYS A 34 -6.82 -14.10 -13.32
C LYS A 34 -6.43 -14.32 -11.86
N ASP A 35 -5.14 -14.23 -11.57
CA ASP A 35 -4.66 -14.16 -10.20
C ASP A 35 -5.19 -12.85 -9.61
N ARG A 36 -6.34 -12.98 -8.94
CA ARG A 36 -7.01 -11.85 -8.31
C ARG A 36 -6.33 -11.60 -6.98
N GLU A 37 -5.27 -10.81 -6.99
CA GLU A 37 -4.69 -10.29 -5.76
C GLU A 37 -5.63 -9.24 -5.16
N VAL A 38 -6.52 -9.67 -4.26
CA VAL A 38 -7.37 -8.77 -3.48
C VAL A 38 -6.63 -8.39 -2.21
N ILE A 39 -5.82 -7.35 -2.27
CA ILE A 39 -5.15 -6.77 -1.10
C ILE A 39 -6.16 -5.83 -0.41
N ARG A 40 -6.47 -6.09 0.87
CA ARG A 40 -7.39 -5.29 1.70
C ARG A 40 -6.69 -4.84 2.98
N ASP A 41 -6.28 -3.59 3.04
CA ASP A 41 -5.68 -2.98 4.24
C ASP A 41 -6.51 -1.78 4.74
N THR A 42 -7.55 -2.02 5.53
CA THR A 42 -8.14 -0.93 6.34
C THR A 42 -7.31 -0.73 7.59
N VAL A 43 -6.40 0.25 7.58
CA VAL A 43 -5.64 0.66 8.79
C VAL A 43 -6.44 1.74 9.52
N ILE A 44 -6.93 1.43 10.72
CA ILE A 44 -7.55 2.40 11.62
C ILE A 44 -6.42 3.04 12.44
N LYS A 45 -6.06 4.28 12.13
CA LYS A 45 -5.05 5.03 12.90
C LYS A 45 -5.73 6.00 13.86
N GLU A 46 -5.67 5.68 15.14
CA GLU A 46 -6.06 6.61 16.21
C GLU A 46 -4.93 7.61 16.45
N ILE A 47 -5.25 8.91 16.36
CA ILE A 47 -4.29 9.97 16.66
C ILE A 47 -4.33 10.22 18.17
N LYS A 48 -3.34 9.69 18.88
CA LYS A 48 -3.17 9.97 20.32
C LYS A 48 -2.70 11.41 20.51
N LEU A 49 -3.46 12.19 21.29
CA LEU A 49 -3.05 13.52 21.73
C LEU A 49 -2.01 13.37 22.86
N PRO A 50 -0.93 14.18 22.88
CA PRO A 50 0.02 14.16 23.98
C PRO A 50 -0.66 14.61 25.28
N PRO A 51 -0.31 14.02 26.44
CA PRO A 51 -0.89 14.39 27.72
C PRO A 51 -0.46 15.81 28.11
N VAL A 52 -1.36 16.57 28.71
CA VAL A 52 -1.04 17.87 29.30
C VAL A 52 -0.53 17.62 30.72
N ARG A 53 0.72 18.03 31.01
CA ARG A 53 1.38 17.77 32.29
C ARG A 53 1.90 19.06 32.92
N ILE A 54 1.53 19.30 34.16
CA ILE A 54 2.10 20.29 35.07
C ILE A 54 2.79 19.50 36.18
N VAL A 55 4.11 19.63 36.29
CA VAL A 55 4.91 18.86 37.27
C VAL A 55 5.41 19.82 38.35
N LYS A 56 5.04 19.55 39.61
CA LYS A 56 5.55 20.28 40.79
C LYS A 56 5.51 21.81 40.66
N ALA A 57 4.39 22.34 40.18
CA ALA A 57 4.16 23.78 40.20
C ALA A 57 3.99 24.26 41.64
N LYS A 58 4.54 25.43 41.98
CA LYS A 58 4.26 26.13 43.25
C LYS A 58 3.07 27.06 43.03
N PRO A 59 1.87 26.72 43.51
CA PRO A 59 0.70 27.57 43.38
C PRO A 59 0.81 28.78 44.30
N VAL A 60 0.12 29.87 43.95
CA VAL A 60 -0.04 31.02 44.84
C VAL A 60 -1.11 30.66 45.88
N ILE A 61 -0.68 30.50 47.13
CA ILE A 61 -1.57 30.15 48.25
C ILE A 61 -2.15 31.44 48.84
N LYS A 62 -3.48 31.55 48.88
CA LYS A 62 -4.18 32.62 49.59
C LYS A 62 -4.71 32.06 50.91
N ILE A 63 -4.20 32.60 52.01
CA ILE A 63 -4.63 32.23 53.35
C ILE A 63 -5.90 33.03 53.67
N ILE A 64 -7.00 32.33 53.94
CA ILE A 64 -8.34 32.94 54.18
C ILE A 64 -8.62 33.11 55.69
N ARG A 65 -7.83 32.47 56.57
CA ARG A 65 -8.01 32.48 58.02
C ARG A 65 -6.67 32.69 58.72
N ASP A 66 -6.68 33.39 59.85
CA ASP A 66 -5.48 33.72 60.62
C ASP A 66 -4.87 32.53 61.39
N THR A 67 -5.44 31.33 61.25
CA THR A 67 -4.99 30.12 61.93
C THR A 67 -4.09 29.30 61.02
N VAL A 68 -2.84 29.09 61.43
CA VAL A 68 -1.93 28.13 60.81
C VAL A 68 -2.36 26.73 61.24
N ILE A 69 -2.79 25.92 60.28
CA ILE A 69 -3.15 24.52 60.54
C ILE A 69 -1.87 23.69 60.53
N GLU A 70 -1.40 23.27 61.71
CA GLU A 70 -0.29 22.33 61.85
C GLU A 70 -0.78 20.90 61.59
N THR A 71 -0.73 20.47 60.33
CA THR A 71 -0.96 19.09 59.93
C THR A 71 0.34 18.37 59.66
N LYS A 72 0.35 17.04 59.85
CA LYS A 72 1.47 16.21 59.40
C LYS A 72 1.65 16.34 57.89
N PRO A 73 2.88 16.22 57.36
CA PRO A 73 3.11 16.14 55.92
C PRO A 73 2.19 15.11 55.27
N PHE A 74 1.53 15.49 54.19
CA PHE A 74 0.59 14.62 53.50
C PHE A 74 0.63 14.86 51.99
N VAL A 75 0.24 13.83 51.26
CA VAL A 75 0.04 13.89 49.81
C VAL A 75 -1.43 13.64 49.55
N ALA A 76 -2.12 14.63 48.98
CA ALA A 76 -3.48 14.46 48.49
C ALA A 76 -3.44 14.13 47.01
N SER A 77 -3.93 12.97 46.63
CA SER A 77 -4.03 12.53 45.23
C SER A 77 -5.48 12.35 44.81
N LEU A 78 -5.76 12.67 43.55
CA LEU A 78 -7.05 12.47 42.90
C LEU A 78 -6.79 11.84 41.53
N ASP A 79 -7.36 10.67 41.28
CA ASP A 79 -7.38 10.01 39.98
C ASP A 79 -8.84 9.80 39.59
N THR A 80 -9.29 10.51 38.55
CA THR A 80 -10.69 10.49 38.14
C THR A 80 -10.82 10.59 36.62
N ILE A 81 -11.95 10.11 36.12
CA ILE A 81 -12.35 10.29 34.73
C ILE A 81 -13.33 11.47 34.68
N ALA A 82 -13.03 12.47 33.84
CA ALA A 82 -13.87 13.63 33.60
C ALA A 82 -14.17 13.75 32.11
N LYS A 83 -15.43 13.52 31.71
CA LYS A 83 -15.88 13.57 30.30
C LYS A 83 -14.98 12.72 29.36
N ASP A 84 -14.78 11.45 29.72
CA ASP A 84 -13.90 10.49 29.02
C ASP A 84 -12.38 10.79 29.06
N ASP A 85 -11.95 11.92 29.61
CA ASP A 85 -10.53 12.22 29.84
C ASP A 85 -10.10 11.72 31.22
N THR A 86 -8.88 11.19 31.33
CA THR A 86 -8.30 10.81 32.62
C THR A 86 -7.54 11.98 33.22
N VAL A 87 -7.91 12.38 34.43
CA VAL A 87 -7.31 13.49 35.18
C VAL A 87 -6.67 12.94 36.44
N LYS A 88 -5.36 13.14 36.57
CA LYS A 88 -4.56 12.84 37.76
C LYS A 88 -4.07 14.14 38.36
N MET A 89 -4.30 14.32 39.64
CA MET A 89 -3.91 15.51 40.39
C MET A 89 -3.24 15.09 41.69
N GLN A 90 -2.18 15.79 42.07
CA GLN A 90 -1.44 15.53 43.29
C GLN A 90 -1.03 16.85 43.95
N TYR A 91 -1.20 16.91 45.25
CA TYR A 91 -0.77 18.02 46.10
C TYR A 91 0.13 17.49 47.22
N GLU A 92 1.31 18.07 47.38
CA GLU A 92 2.29 17.71 48.42
C GLU A 92 2.36 18.82 49.46
N PHE A 93 2.07 18.51 50.73
CA PHE A 93 2.23 19.39 51.87
C PHE A 93 3.40 18.91 52.75
N PRO A 94 4.26 19.79 53.29
CA PRO A 94 4.15 21.25 53.39
C PRO A 94 4.75 22.08 52.25
N GLU A 95 5.43 21.46 51.29
CA GLU A 95 6.13 22.17 50.20
C GLU A 95 5.17 22.88 49.24
N ASN A 96 3.90 22.47 49.29
CA ASN A 96 2.79 22.95 48.49
C ASN A 96 3.03 22.74 46.99
N TYR A 97 3.64 21.62 46.60
CA TYR A 97 3.77 21.27 45.20
C TYR A 97 2.45 20.77 44.64
N PHE A 98 2.06 21.31 43.49
CA PHE A 98 0.89 20.88 42.75
C PHE A 98 1.32 20.22 41.43
N SER A 99 0.82 19.02 41.18
CA SER A 99 1.01 18.31 39.92
C SER A 99 -0.33 17.94 39.31
N LEU A 100 -0.46 18.10 38.00
CA LEU A 100 -1.66 17.81 37.23
C LEU A 100 -1.26 17.11 35.93
N GLU A 101 -1.90 15.99 35.64
CA GLU A 101 -1.77 15.26 34.39
C GLU A 101 -3.16 15.01 33.81
N VAL A 102 -3.38 15.44 32.58
CA VAL A 102 -4.62 15.23 31.84
C VAL A 102 -4.31 14.42 30.59
N MET A 103 -4.87 13.22 30.53
CA MET A 103 -4.81 12.35 29.36
C MET A 103 -6.14 12.45 28.62
N ARG A 104 -6.08 13.00 27.40
CA ARG A 104 -7.27 13.20 26.58
C ARG A 104 -7.55 12.00 25.71
N LYS A 105 -8.83 11.66 25.53
CA LYS A 105 -9.26 10.64 24.57
C LYS A 105 -8.95 11.10 23.13
N PRO A 106 -8.57 10.19 22.21
CA PRO A 106 -8.36 10.55 20.81
C PRO A 106 -9.64 11.10 20.16
N ASP A 107 -9.58 12.33 19.65
CA ASP A 107 -10.74 13.03 19.05
C ASP A 107 -10.98 12.65 17.57
N SER A 108 -10.13 11.84 16.93
CA SER A 108 -10.25 11.58 15.48
C SER A 108 -9.78 10.19 15.06
N VAL A 109 -10.65 9.53 14.30
CA VAL A 109 -10.35 8.31 13.52
C VAL A 109 -10.14 8.73 12.07
N LYS A 110 -8.95 8.49 11.50
CA LYS A 110 -8.73 8.67 10.05
C LYS A 110 -8.99 7.35 9.33
N PHE A 111 -9.84 7.39 8.31
CA PHE A 111 -10.11 6.28 7.41
C PHE A 111 -9.29 6.47 6.13
N GLU A 112 -8.30 5.60 5.90
CA GLU A 112 -7.57 5.58 4.63
C GLU A 112 -8.37 4.75 3.60
N LYS A 113 -8.88 5.41 2.56
CA LYS A 113 -9.66 4.76 1.49
C LYS A 113 -8.70 4.07 0.52
N LEU A 114 -8.71 2.74 0.53
CA LEU A 114 -7.97 1.96 -0.45
C LEU A 114 -8.71 1.86 -1.78
N THR A 115 -8.04 2.29 -2.84
CA THR A 115 -8.51 2.13 -4.21
C THR A 115 -8.07 0.76 -4.72
N VAL A 116 -9.05 -0.09 -5.06
CA VAL A 116 -8.80 -1.41 -5.65
C VAL A 116 -8.35 -1.21 -7.10
N ILE A 117 -7.08 -1.42 -7.39
CA ILE A 117 -6.54 -1.37 -8.76
C ILE A 117 -6.59 -2.80 -9.32
N GLU A 118 -7.56 -3.07 -10.20
CA GLU A 118 -7.60 -4.34 -10.95
C GLU A 118 -6.50 -4.29 -12.03
N LYS A 119 -5.36 -4.92 -11.76
CA LYS A 119 -4.35 -5.18 -12.79
C LYS A 119 -4.74 -6.44 -13.55
N THR A 120 -5.36 -6.28 -14.72
CA THR A 120 -5.48 -7.40 -15.67
C THR A 120 -4.20 -7.45 -16.49
N THR A 121 -3.30 -8.39 -16.18
CA THR A 121 -2.20 -8.77 -17.08
C THR A 121 -2.79 -9.58 -18.22
N GLN A 122 -3.12 -8.89 -19.32
CA GLN A 122 -3.48 -9.55 -20.56
C GLN A 122 -2.19 -9.93 -21.29
N ASP A 123 -1.55 -11.02 -20.85
CA ASP A 123 -0.42 -11.57 -21.57
C ASP A 123 -0.92 -12.10 -22.92
N GLY A 124 -0.59 -11.38 -24.00
CA GLY A 124 -0.93 -11.77 -25.37
C GLY A 124 -0.32 -13.13 -25.72
N ASN A 125 -0.93 -13.85 -26.67
CA ASN A 125 -0.46 -15.19 -27.01
C ASN A 125 0.97 -15.14 -27.55
N TRP A 126 1.85 -16.02 -27.06
CA TRP A 126 3.27 -16.03 -27.41
C TRP A 126 3.55 -16.17 -28.92
N TRP A 127 2.63 -16.77 -29.68
CA TRP A 127 2.77 -17.01 -31.12
C TRP A 127 2.44 -15.78 -31.99
N GLU A 128 1.79 -14.75 -31.43
CA GLU A 128 1.36 -13.57 -32.20
C GLU A 128 2.58 -12.80 -32.75
N LYS A 129 3.58 -12.52 -31.91
CA LYS A 129 4.78 -11.77 -32.32
C LYS A 129 5.58 -12.47 -33.42
N PRO A 130 5.90 -13.78 -33.33
CA PRO A 130 6.57 -14.50 -34.41
C PRO A 130 5.75 -14.58 -35.72
N SER A 131 4.41 -14.65 -35.64
CA SER A 131 3.56 -14.74 -36.83
C SER A 131 3.55 -13.47 -37.67
N TYR A 132 3.51 -12.28 -37.03
CA TYR A 132 3.60 -11.01 -37.74
C TYR A 132 4.96 -10.84 -38.43
N PHE A 133 6.04 -11.24 -37.76
CA PHE A 133 7.38 -11.16 -38.32
C PHE A 133 7.56 -12.05 -39.56
N THR A 134 7.11 -13.31 -39.48
CA THR A 134 7.23 -14.26 -40.59
C THR A 134 6.30 -13.90 -41.77
N GLY A 135 5.07 -13.43 -41.48
CA GLY A 135 4.15 -12.94 -42.50
C GLY A 135 4.69 -11.72 -43.26
N GLY A 136 5.27 -10.76 -42.54
CA GLY A 136 5.89 -9.57 -43.16
C GLY A 136 7.09 -9.92 -44.05
N ALA A 137 7.95 -10.83 -43.60
CA ALA A 137 9.09 -11.30 -44.38
C ALA A 137 8.66 -12.00 -45.69
N LEU A 138 7.62 -12.83 -45.63
CA LEU A 138 7.05 -13.51 -46.79
C LEU A 138 6.52 -12.52 -47.84
N ILE A 139 5.72 -11.53 -47.40
CA ILE A 139 5.18 -10.49 -48.28
C ILE A 139 6.31 -9.70 -48.92
N GLY A 140 7.33 -9.30 -48.14
CA GLY A 140 8.48 -8.57 -48.65
C GLY A 140 9.27 -9.34 -49.72
N ILE A 141 9.46 -10.65 -49.52
CA ILE A 141 10.13 -11.50 -50.51
C ILE A 141 9.31 -11.62 -51.80
N ILE A 142 7.99 -11.78 -51.71
CA ILE A 142 7.11 -11.85 -52.88
C ILE A 142 7.17 -10.55 -53.68
N ILE A 143 7.07 -9.39 -53.02
CA ILE A 143 7.17 -8.08 -53.67
C ILE A 143 8.54 -7.91 -54.32
N GLY A 144 9.62 -8.26 -53.62
CA GLY A 144 10.99 -8.18 -54.16
C GLY A 144 11.19 -9.05 -55.40
N LEU A 145 10.60 -10.25 -55.43
CA LEU A 145 10.65 -11.14 -56.60
C LEU A 145 9.83 -10.64 -57.78
N ILE A 146 8.71 -9.95 -57.54
CA ILE A 146 7.89 -9.35 -58.59
C ILE A 146 8.60 -8.15 -59.23
N ILE A 147 9.24 -7.29 -58.42
CA ILE A 147 9.96 -6.10 -58.89
C ILE A 147 11.29 -6.46 -59.56
N SER A 148 11.95 -7.54 -59.11
CA SER A 148 13.23 -8.00 -59.67
C SER A 148 13.09 -8.75 -61.00
N LYS A 149 11.88 -8.91 -61.53
CA LYS A 149 11.58 -9.58 -62.79
C LYS A 149 11.27 -8.56 -63.88
#